data_AF-M1MHB7-F1
#
_entry.id   AF-M1MHB7-F1
#
_cell.length_a   1.000
_cell.length_b   1.000
_cell.length_c   1.000
_cell.angle_alpha   90.00
_cell.angle_beta   90.00
_cell.angle_gamma   90.00
#
_symmetry.space_group_name_H-M   'P 1'
#
loop_
_entity.id
_entity.type
_entity.pdbx_description
1 polymer ?
#
loop_
_entity_poly.entity_id
_entity_poly.type
_entity_poly.pdbx_seq_one_letter_code
_entity_poly.pdbx_strand_id
1 'polypeptide(L)'
;MSVVKTADVKEVWIGDNFTYTLVITNTGTKTAKAVVVNDPAPNHINFNVSGVTTTQGSVDSSSTSKNIIVNVGDIPPAGTVTIKIPATVIA
;
A
#
# COMPACT_ATOMS: atom_id res chain seq x y z
N MET A 1 0.63 -4.46 15.79
CA MET A 1 0.62 -4.26 14.34
C MET A 1 1.98 -3.80 13.89
N SER A 2 2.43 -4.27 12.72
CA SER A 2 3.60 -3.75 12.02
C SER A 2 3.21 -3.41 10.59
N VAL A 3 3.78 -2.32 10.05
CA VAL A 3 3.64 -1.92 8.65
C VAL A 3 5.02 -1.54 8.14
N VAL A 4 5.45 -2.18 7.07
CA VAL A 4 6.73 -1.90 6.40
C VAL A 4 6.45 -1.48 4.98
N LYS A 5 6.91 -0.30 4.57
CA LYS A 5 6.84 0.20 3.20
C LYS A 5 8.23 0.27 2.60
N THR A 6 8.40 -0.31 1.42
CA THR A 6 9.68 -0.33 0.69
C THR A 6 9.45 0.05 -0.75
N ALA A 7 10.41 0.71 -1.38
CA ALA A 7 10.46 0.87 -2.83
C ALA A 7 11.39 -0.20 -3.42
N ASP A 8 11.14 -0.61 -4.65
CA ASP A 8 12.01 -1.50 -5.43
C ASP A 8 13.29 -0.81 -5.93
N VAL A 9 13.35 0.51 -5.83
CA VAL A 9 14.49 1.37 -6.23
C VAL A 9 14.94 2.26 -5.08
N LYS A 10 16.20 2.72 -5.14
CA LYS A 10 16.79 3.63 -4.13
C LYS A 10 16.75 5.10 -4.54
N GLU A 11 16.82 5.36 -5.83
CA GLU A 11 16.85 6.69 -6.44
C GLU A 11 15.93 6.69 -7.66
N VAL A 12 15.31 7.84 -7.94
CA VAL A 12 14.38 8.05 -9.04
C VAL A 12 14.47 9.48 -9.55
N TRP A 13 14.18 9.68 -10.83
CA TRP A 13 14.08 10.96 -11.50
C TRP A 13 12.64 11.23 -11.95
N ILE A 14 12.33 12.50 -12.25
CA ILE A 14 11.01 12.89 -12.75
C ILE A 14 10.68 12.08 -14.02
N GLY A 15 9.49 11.47 -14.04
CA GLY A 15 9.03 10.60 -15.12
C GLY A 15 9.28 9.11 -14.90
N ASP A 16 10.11 8.73 -13.91
CA ASP A 16 10.38 7.33 -13.62
C ASP A 16 9.16 6.62 -13.04
N ASN A 17 9.07 5.32 -13.35
CA ASN A 17 8.10 4.42 -12.76
C ASN A 17 8.79 3.43 -11.84
N PHE A 18 8.17 3.16 -10.70
CA PHE A 18 8.68 2.22 -9.71
C PHE A 18 7.52 1.68 -8.86
N THR A 19 7.80 0.74 -7.95
CA THR A 19 6.76 0.09 -7.16
C THR A 19 7.04 0.19 -5.67
N TYR A 20 6.06 0.68 -4.91
CA TYR A 20 6.04 0.50 -3.46
C TYR A 20 5.44 -0.85 -3.08
N THR A 21 6.05 -1.53 -2.11
CA THR A 21 5.51 -2.72 -1.47
C THR A 21 5.27 -2.43 0.01
N LEU A 22 4.02 -2.55 0.45
CA LEU A 22 3.60 -2.47 1.84
C LEU A 22 3.35 -3.88 2.36
N VAL A 23 3.94 -4.20 3.51
CA VAL A 23 3.73 -5.46 4.23
C VAL A 23 3.12 -5.12 5.59
N ILE A 24 1.89 -5.58 5.81
CA ILE A 24 1.10 -5.37 7.02
C ILE A 24 1.04 -6.68 7.78
N THR A 25 1.56 -6.71 9.00
CA THR A 25 1.60 -7.93 9.83
C THR A 25 0.90 -7.73 11.17
N ASN A 26 -0.04 -8.60 11.49
CA ASN A 26 -0.66 -8.62 12.80
C ASN A 26 0.26 -9.29 13.83
N THR A 27 1.03 -8.46 14.54
CA THR A 27 1.96 -8.88 15.60
C THR A 27 1.28 -9.14 16.95
N GLY A 28 -0.04 -9.01 17.05
CA GLY A 28 -0.80 -9.27 18.28
C GLY A 28 -1.22 -10.73 18.42
N THR A 29 -1.78 -11.07 19.58
CA THR A 29 -2.31 -12.42 19.90
C THR A 29 -3.80 -12.59 19.53
N LYS A 30 -4.46 -11.54 19.08
CA LYS A 30 -5.87 -11.53 18.66
C LYS A 30 -6.01 -11.07 17.21
N THR A 31 -7.09 -11.49 16.55
CA THR A 31 -7.44 -11.03 15.20
C THR A 31 -7.63 -9.51 15.18
N ALA A 32 -6.91 -8.83 14.30
CA ALA A 32 -7.17 -7.43 13.97
C ALA A 32 -8.38 -7.40 13.02
N LYS A 33 -9.46 -6.74 13.42
CA LYS A 33 -10.71 -6.73 12.65
C LYS A 33 -10.84 -5.49 11.80
N ALA A 34 -11.48 -5.62 10.64
CA ALA A 34 -11.82 -4.53 9.72
C ALA A 34 -10.65 -3.57 9.47
N VAL A 35 -9.47 -4.13 9.17
CA VAL A 35 -8.27 -3.34 8.90
C VAL A 35 -8.44 -2.60 7.58
N VAL A 36 -8.13 -1.30 7.61
CA VAL A 36 -8.07 -0.43 6.45
C VAL A 36 -6.68 0.19 6.39
N VAL A 37 -6.05 0.15 5.22
CA VAL A 37 -4.78 0.82 4.96
C VAL A 37 -5.06 2.10 4.20
N ASN A 38 -4.49 3.21 4.69
CA ASN A 38 -4.56 4.51 4.05
C ASN A 38 -3.12 4.99 3.79
N ASP A 39 -2.74 5.13 2.52
CA ASP A 39 -1.38 5.46 2.10
C ASP A 39 -1.39 6.75 1.25
N PRO A 40 -1.11 7.92 1.85
CA PRO A 40 -1.02 9.16 1.12
C PRO A 40 0.28 9.23 0.30
N ALA A 41 0.17 9.71 -0.94
CA ALA A 41 1.31 9.86 -1.82
C ALA A 41 2.18 11.06 -1.37
N PRO A 42 3.52 10.91 -1.40
CA PRO A 42 4.42 12.06 -1.31
C PRO A 42 4.14 13.09 -2.42
N ASN A 43 4.50 14.36 -2.20
CA ASN A 43 4.18 15.46 -3.12
C ASN A 43 4.58 15.17 -4.59
N HIS A 44 5.80 14.68 -4.80
CA HIS A 44 6.37 14.41 -6.13
C HIS A 44 6.06 13.02 -6.67
N ILE A 45 5.10 12.30 -6.09
CA ILE A 45 4.71 10.97 -6.52
C ILE A 45 3.22 10.96 -6.86
N ASN A 46 2.86 10.30 -7.95
CA ASN A 46 1.51 9.85 -8.22
C ASN A 46 1.47 8.32 -8.20
N PHE A 47 0.51 7.75 -7.47
CA PHE A 47 0.22 6.33 -7.55
C PHE A 47 -0.61 6.02 -8.79
N ASN A 48 -0.36 4.86 -9.37
CA ASN A 48 -1.18 4.30 -10.44
C ASN A 48 -2.22 3.34 -9.82
N VAL A 49 -3.40 3.89 -9.53
CA VAL A 49 -4.48 3.20 -8.79
C VAL A 49 -4.89 1.89 -9.47
N SER A 50 -4.98 1.85 -10.80
CA SER A 50 -5.41 0.66 -11.54
C SER A 50 -4.39 -0.49 -11.49
N GLY A 51 -3.12 -0.17 -11.18
CA GLY A 51 -2.05 -1.15 -11.02
C GLY A 51 -1.89 -1.68 -9.59
N VAL A 52 -2.66 -1.17 -8.62
CA VAL A 52 -2.54 -1.61 -7.22
C VAL A 52 -3.02 -3.05 -7.08
N THR A 53 -2.23 -3.86 -6.40
CA THR A 53 -2.59 -5.25 -6.07
C THR A 53 -2.50 -5.47 -4.57
N THR A 54 -3.34 -6.35 -4.05
CA THR A 54 -3.33 -6.77 -2.64
C THR A 54 -3.50 -8.28 -2.53
N THR A 55 -2.84 -8.91 -1.57
CA THR A 55 -3.02 -10.35 -1.28
C THR A 55 -4.31 -10.65 -0.52
N GLN A 56 -4.94 -9.64 0.08
CA GLN A 56 -6.19 -9.77 0.83
C GLN A 56 -7.01 -8.47 0.73
N GLY A 57 -8.34 -8.61 0.68
CA GLY A 57 -9.24 -7.46 0.64
C GLY A 57 -9.34 -6.84 -0.74
N SER A 58 -9.72 -5.56 -0.80
CA SER A 58 -9.91 -4.84 -2.07
C SER A 58 -9.45 -3.38 -1.97
N VAL A 59 -9.01 -2.84 -3.11
CA VAL A 59 -8.74 -1.40 -3.25
C VAL A 59 -10.08 -0.67 -3.22
N ASP A 60 -10.19 0.33 -2.36
CA ASP A 60 -11.39 1.14 -2.24
C ASP A 60 -11.56 2.05 -3.47
N SER A 61 -12.79 2.20 -3.96
CA SER A 61 -13.10 3.00 -5.15
C SER A 61 -12.84 4.50 -4.98
N SER A 62 -12.73 4.97 -3.72
CA SER A 62 -12.32 6.35 -3.41
C SER A 62 -10.80 6.59 -3.50
N SER A 63 -10.01 5.55 -3.79
CA SER A 63 -8.56 5.69 -4.00
C SER A 63 -8.27 6.62 -5.17
N THR A 64 -7.25 7.45 -5.00
CA THR A 64 -6.77 8.41 -6.02
C THR A 64 -5.28 8.26 -6.22
N SER A 65 -4.72 8.95 -7.22
CA SER A 65 -3.26 9.00 -7.40
C SER A 65 -2.51 9.62 -6.23
N LYS A 66 -3.20 10.32 -5.31
CA LYS A 66 -2.62 10.96 -4.13
C LYS A 66 -2.91 10.22 -2.83
N ASN A 67 -3.75 9.20 -2.86
CA ASN A 67 -4.07 8.42 -1.67
C ASN A 67 -4.64 7.06 -2.06
N ILE A 68 -3.95 5.98 -1.68
CA ILE A 68 -4.45 4.61 -1.86
C ILE A 68 -5.13 4.17 -0.57
N ILE A 69 -6.37 3.70 -0.71
CA ILE A 69 -7.14 3.12 0.39
C ILE A 69 -7.38 1.65 0.05
N VAL A 70 -7.01 0.74 0.96
CA VAL A 70 -7.25 -0.70 0.81
C VAL A 70 -8.02 -1.21 2.01
N ASN A 71 -9.21 -1.74 1.75
CA ASN A 71 -10.03 -2.45 2.73
C ASN A 71 -9.50 -3.87 2.85
N VAL A 72 -8.57 -4.09 3.80
CA VAL A 72 -7.88 -5.37 4.00
C VAL A 72 -8.79 -6.40 4.68
N GLY A 73 -9.67 -5.95 5.57
CA GLY A 73 -10.54 -6.82 6.35
C GLY A 73 -9.82 -7.41 7.58
N ASP A 74 -10.21 -8.61 7.98
CA ASP A 74 -9.69 -9.22 9.20
C ASP A 74 -8.33 -9.89 8.98
N ILE A 75 -7.36 -9.61 9.85
CA ILE A 75 -6.03 -10.21 9.85
C ILE A 75 -5.86 -11.04 11.13
N PRO A 76 -5.83 -12.39 11.05
CA PRO A 76 -5.57 -13.26 12.20
C PRO A 76 -4.21 -12.97 12.88
N PRO A 77 -3.97 -13.43 14.11
CA PRO A 77 -2.64 -13.38 14.73
C PRO A 77 -1.56 -13.93 13.81
N ALA A 78 -0.41 -13.25 13.72
CA ALA A 78 0.69 -13.52 12.78
C ALA A 78 0.34 -13.46 11.28
N GLY A 79 -0.91 -13.16 10.92
CA GLY A 79 -1.34 -12.96 9.54
C GLY A 79 -0.63 -11.77 8.90
N THR A 80 -0.35 -11.88 7.61
CA THR A 80 0.36 -10.85 6.83
C THR A 80 -0.37 -10.58 5.52
N VAL A 81 -0.47 -9.31 5.16
CA VAL A 81 -1.04 -8.82 3.90
C VAL A 81 -0.01 -7.98 3.18
N THR A 82 0.15 -8.22 1.88
CA THR A 82 1.06 -7.46 1.03
C THR A 82 0.27 -6.67 0.01
N ILE A 83 0.58 -5.37 -0.11
CA ILE A 83 0.00 -4.46 -1.10
C ILE A 83 1.15 -3.93 -1.97
N LYS A 84 0.99 -4.01 -3.29
CA LYS A 84 1.92 -3.39 -4.25
C LYS A 84 1.26 -2.21 -4.93
N ILE A 85 1.95 -1.09 -4.96
CA ILE A 85 1.47 0.19 -5.46
C ILE A 85 2.45 0.70 -6.51
N PRO A 86 2.16 0.54 -7.81
CA PRO A 86 2.95 1.17 -8.86
C PRO A 86 2.80 2.69 -8.76
N ALA A 87 3.89 3.40 -9.03
CA ALA A 87 3.98 4.84 -8.86
C ALA A 87 4.83 5.47 -9.97
N THR A 88 4.58 6.75 -10.22
CA THR A 88 5.33 7.59 -11.16
C THR A 88 5.81 8.84 -10.43
N VAL A 89 7.05 9.24 -10.67
CA VAL A 89 7.59 10.51 -10.17
C VAL A 89 7.09 11.65 -11.04
N ILE A 90 6.56 12.69 -10.40
CA ILE A 90 6.09 13.91 -11.04
C ILE A 90 6.92 15.11 -10.60
N ALA A 91 6.85 16.20 -11.36
CA ALA A 91 7.44 17.48 -10.97
C ALA A 91 6.76 18.05 -9.72
#